data_AF-A0A510L6A3-F1
#
_entry.id   AF-A0A510L6A3-F1
#
_cell.length_a   1.000
_cell.length_b   1.000
_cell.length_c   1.000
_cell.angle_alpha   90.00
_cell.angle_beta   90.00
_cell.angle_gamma   90.00
#
_symmetry.space_group_name_H-M   'P 1'
#
loop_
_entity.id
_entity.type
_entity.pdbx_description
1 polymer ?
#
loop_
_entity_poly.entity_id
_entity_poly.type
_entity_poly.pdbx_seq_one_letter_code
_entity_poly.pdbx_strand_id
1 'polypeptide(L)'
;MNYGFSLNETVRLYRFNFKRHLIGWKWKIGSKDVFYIFILPYNRKYFYVPERQILYLKKVDYSKEFEKEAIDYKNIGKFLEVKLVEDEKDRKIRKFLKFLEENN
;
A
#
# COMPACT_ATOMS: atom_id res chain seq x y z
N MET A 1 -34.10 -6.74 -10.52
CA MET A 1 -32.78 -7.05 -11.09
C MET A 1 -31.73 -6.69 -10.05
N ASN A 2 -31.22 -7.68 -9.33
CA ASN A 2 -30.12 -7.51 -8.36
C ASN A 2 -28.86 -8.07 -9.01
N TYR A 3 -27.95 -7.19 -9.45
CA TYR A 3 -26.59 -7.59 -9.81
C TYR A 3 -25.79 -7.80 -8.52
N GLY A 4 -26.08 -8.90 -7.83
CA GLY A 4 -25.26 -9.38 -6.74
C GLY A 4 -24.02 -10.04 -7.32
N PHE A 5 -22.97 -9.26 -7.60
CA PHE A 5 -21.66 -9.84 -7.84
C PHE A 5 -21.18 -10.46 -6.53
N SER A 6 -21.37 -11.78 -6.41
CA SER A 6 -20.82 -12.54 -5.30
C SER A 6 -19.30 -12.47 -5.39
N LEU A 7 -18.66 -12.04 -4.29
CA LEU A 7 -17.21 -11.91 -4.15
C LEU A 7 -16.46 -13.22 -4.48
N ASN A 8 -17.16 -14.36 -4.52
CA ASN A 8 -16.60 -15.68 -4.79
C ASN A 8 -16.43 -16.00 -6.29
N GLU A 9 -17.24 -15.45 -7.20
CA GLU A 9 -17.11 -15.75 -8.63
C GLU A 9 -15.92 -15.03 -9.26
N THR A 10 -15.62 -13.81 -8.82
CA THR A 10 -14.44 -13.04 -9.27
C THR A 10 -13.13 -13.68 -8.83
N VAL A 11 -13.15 -14.44 -7.72
CA VAL A 11 -11.96 -15.08 -7.12
C VAL A 11 -11.55 -16.35 -7.88
N ARG A 12 -12.48 -17.03 -8.57
CA ARG A 12 -12.18 -18.31 -9.24
C ARG A 12 -11.55 -18.17 -10.62
N LEU A 13 -11.76 -17.05 -11.32
CA LEU A 13 -11.25 -16.85 -12.68
C LEU A 13 -9.81 -16.34 -12.76
N TYR A 14 -9.28 -15.77 -11.68
CA TYR A 14 -7.90 -15.27 -11.65
C TYR A 14 -6.99 -16.25 -10.90
N ARG A 15 -6.71 -17.41 -11.52
CA ARG A 15 -5.52 -18.25 -11.26
C ARG A 15 -4.23 -17.53 -11.70
N PHE A 16 -4.09 -16.26 -11.36
CA PHE A 16 -2.81 -15.59 -11.43
C PHE A 16 -2.04 -15.94 -10.15
N ASN A 17 -0.87 -16.55 -10.32
CA ASN A 17 0.14 -16.71 -9.28
C ASN A 17 0.51 -15.34 -8.66
N PHE A 18 -0.23 -14.90 -7.64
CA PHE A 18 0.12 -13.75 -6.80
C PHE A 18 0.65 -14.26 -5.46
N LYS A 19 1.95 -14.56 -5.39
CA LYS A 19 2.64 -14.98 -4.14
C LYS A 19 2.98 -13.80 -3.19
N ARG A 20 2.28 -12.66 -3.25
CA ARG A 20 2.48 -11.49 -2.37
C ARG A 20 1.14 -10.78 -2.17
N HIS A 21 0.72 -10.60 -0.93
CA HIS A 21 -0.48 -9.83 -0.60
C HIS A 21 -0.06 -8.38 -0.31
N LEU A 22 -0.68 -7.42 -1.01
CA LEU A 22 -0.53 -6.00 -0.75
C LEU A 22 -1.72 -5.55 0.08
N ILE A 23 -1.45 -4.95 1.24
CA ILE A 23 -2.44 -4.23 2.03
C ILE A 23 -1.94 -2.80 2.15
N GLY A 24 -2.82 -1.83 2.00
CA GLY A 24 -2.40 -0.46 2.16
C GLY A 24 -3.57 0.49 2.18
N TRP A 25 -3.25 1.73 2.49
CA TRP A 25 -4.22 2.80 2.66
C TRP A 25 -3.59 4.14 2.27
N LYS A 26 -4.46 5.04 1.85
CA LYS A 26 -4.12 6.45 1.66
C LYS A 26 -4.44 7.20 2.94
N TRP A 27 -3.49 8.03 3.37
CA TRP A 27 -3.64 8.97 4.47
C TRP A 27 -3.41 10.38 3.98
N LYS A 28 -3.98 11.33 4.70
CA LYS A 28 -3.83 12.75 4.43
C LYS A 28 -3.18 13.43 5.63
N ILE A 29 -1.99 13.96 5.44
CA ILE A 29 -1.27 14.75 6.45
C ILE A 29 -1.34 16.20 5.98
N GLY A 30 -2.20 16.98 6.61
CA GLY A 30 -2.55 18.33 6.14
C GLY A 30 -3.18 18.31 4.75
N SER A 31 -2.51 18.93 3.78
CA SER A 31 -2.91 18.94 2.36
C SER A 31 -2.27 17.84 1.52
N LYS A 32 -1.35 17.05 2.10
CA LYS A 32 -0.50 16.10 1.37
C LYS A 32 -1.00 14.67 1.50
N ASP A 33 -0.93 13.94 0.39
CA ASP A 33 -1.27 12.53 0.33
C ASP A 33 -0.05 11.66 0.69
N VAL A 34 -0.27 10.68 1.56
CA VAL A 34 0.73 9.70 1.98
C VAL A 34 0.13 8.32 1.78
N PHE A 35 0.87 7.42 1.14
CA PHE A 35 0.40 6.07 0.94
C PHE A 35 1.22 5.11 1.76
N TYR A 36 0.56 4.17 2.39
CA TYR A 36 1.20 3.21 3.25
C TYR A 36 0.88 1.81 2.77
N ILE A 37 1.91 1.03 2.49
CA ILE A 37 1.78 -0.30 1.89
C ILE A 37 2.55 -1.32 2.71
N PHE A 38 1.84 -2.37 3.08
CA PHE A 38 2.36 -3.60 3.60
C PHE A 38 2.47 -4.65 2.50
N ILE A 39 3.65 -5.28 2.45
CA ILE A 39 3.89 -6.49 1.69
C ILE A 39 3.87 -7.65 2.67
N LEU A 40 2.84 -8.48 2.60
CA LEU A 40 2.69 -9.63 3.48
C LEU A 40 3.31 -10.90 2.88
N PRO A 41 3.88 -11.78 3.72
CA PRO A 41 4.39 -13.07 3.29
C PRO A 41 3.27 -13.97 2.80
N TYR A 42 3.55 -14.79 1.79
CA TYR A 42 2.59 -15.76 1.23
C TYR A 42 2.26 -16.91 2.18
N ASN A 43 3.17 -17.31 3.06
CA ASN A 43 3.09 -18.61 3.73
C ASN A 43 3.58 -18.60 5.18
N ARG A 44 2.84 -17.96 6.09
CA ARG A 44 2.98 -18.18 7.54
C ARG A 44 1.61 -18.34 8.17
N LYS A 45 1.33 -19.54 8.68
CA LYS A 45 0.07 -19.91 9.37
C LYS A 45 -0.23 -19.09 10.64
N TYR A 46 0.73 -18.33 11.19
CA TYR A 46 0.63 -17.81 12.56
C TYR A 46 1.19 -16.39 12.81
N PHE A 47 1.70 -15.68 11.80
CA PHE A 47 2.30 -14.34 12.02
C PHE A 47 1.92 -13.36 10.91
N TYR A 48 1.16 -12.32 11.27
CA TYR A 48 0.74 -11.20 10.40
C TYR A 48 1.75 -10.04 10.41
N VAL A 49 3.04 -10.35 10.56
CA VAL A 49 4.07 -9.31 10.46
C VAL A 49 4.40 -9.11 8.97
N PRO A 50 4.25 -7.89 8.44
CA PRO A 50 4.60 -7.60 7.05
C PRO A 50 6.09 -7.85 6.81
N GLU A 51 6.41 -8.46 5.68
CA GLU A 51 7.79 -8.62 5.21
C GLU A 51 8.42 -7.25 4.97
N ARG A 52 7.65 -6.32 4.42
CA ARG A 52 8.07 -4.94 4.19
C ARG A 52 6.93 -3.99 4.50
N GLN A 53 7.27 -2.89 5.15
CA GLN A 53 6.41 -1.74 5.37
C GLN A 53 7.00 -0.61 4.56
N ILE A 54 6.22 -0.05 3.63
CA ILE A 54 6.70 0.97 2.72
C ILE A 54 5.77 2.18 2.81
N LEU A 55 6.36 3.32 3.15
CA LEU A 55 5.75 4.63 3.06
C LEU A 55 6.07 5.22 1.69
N TYR A 56 5.04 5.48 0.90
CA TYR A 56 5.16 6.16 -0.37
C TYR A 56 4.74 7.61 -0.25
N LEU A 57 5.65 8.49 -0.62
CA LEU A 57 5.43 9.93 -0.69
C LEU A 57 5.43 10.38 -2.14
N LYS A 58 4.61 11.38 -2.47
CA LYS A 58 4.69 12.04 -3.77
C LYS A 58 5.95 12.88 -3.83
N LYS A 59 6.68 12.84 -4.94
CA LYS A 59 7.92 13.62 -5.13
C LYS A 59 7.70 15.12 -5.02
N VAL A 60 6.52 15.60 -5.43
CA VAL A 60 6.13 17.02 -5.36
C VAL A 60 6.03 17.51 -3.91
N ASP A 61 5.58 16.64 -3.01
CA ASP A 61 5.31 16.97 -1.61
C ASP A 61 6.49 16.64 -0.68
N TYR A 62 7.53 16.00 -1.23
CA TYR A 62 8.67 15.47 -0.50
C TYR A 62 9.56 16.58 0.07
N SER A 63 9.74 16.56 1.38
CA SER A 63 10.79 17.27 2.10
C SER A 63 11.29 16.40 3.25
N LYS A 64 12.53 16.60 3.70
CA LYS A 64 13.09 15.83 4.85
C LYS A 64 12.29 16.05 6.14
N GLU A 65 11.69 17.23 6.29
CA GLU A 65 10.81 17.55 7.42
C GLU A 65 9.50 16.78 7.32
N PHE A 66 8.89 16.75 6.13
CA PHE A 66 7.66 16.03 5.89
C PHE A 66 7.83 14.51 5.98
N GLU A 67 8.97 13.96 5.56
CA GLU A 67 9.29 12.55 5.74
C GLU A 67 9.27 12.16 7.22
N LYS A 68 9.90 12.97 8.08
CA LYS A 68 9.87 12.75 9.54
C LYS A 68 8.46 12.87 10.09
N GLU A 69 7.72 13.90 9.71
CA GLU A 69 6.33 14.09 10.10
C GLU A 69 5.47 12.87 9.72
N ALA A 70 5.64 12.33 8.52
CA ALA A 70 4.89 11.19 8.02
C ALA A 70 5.24 9.88 8.74
N ILE A 71 6.49 9.69 9.15
CA ILE A 71 6.92 8.58 10.00
C ILE A 71 6.29 8.70 11.41
N ASP A 72 6.34 9.90 11.98
CA ASP A 72 5.90 10.18 13.36
C ASP A 72 4.37 10.19 13.50
N TYR A 73 3.63 10.54 12.44
CA TYR A 73 2.17 10.74 12.44
C TYR A 73 1.35 9.60 13.07
N LYS A 74 1.86 8.35 13.00
CA LYS A 74 1.20 7.18 13.60
C LYS A 74 2.14 6.28 14.41
N ASN A 75 3.32 6.77 14.81
CA ASN A 75 4.37 5.93 15.42
C ASN A 75 4.62 4.66 14.61
N ILE A 76 4.65 4.81 13.28
CA ILE A 76 4.85 3.70 12.37
C ILE A 76 6.28 3.22 12.60
N GLY A 77 6.44 2.07 13.27
CA GLY A 77 7.70 1.67 13.90
C GLY A 77 8.94 1.56 13.01
N LYS A 78 10.04 1.10 13.62
CA LYS A 78 11.41 1.09 13.08
C LYS A 78 11.65 0.37 11.73
N PHE A 79 10.70 -0.41 11.20
CA PHE A 79 10.86 -1.23 9.99
C PHE A 79 10.24 -0.59 8.74
N LEU A 80 10.24 0.75 8.69
CA LEU A 80 9.62 1.52 7.61
C LEU A 80 10.64 1.89 6.54
N GLU A 81 10.41 1.43 5.31
CA GLU A 81 11.09 1.93 4.13
C GLU A 81 10.33 3.15 3.60
N VAL A 82 11.04 4.23 3.26
CA VAL A 82 10.44 5.38 2.57
C VAL A 82 10.82 5.33 1.09
N LYS A 83 9.83 5.51 0.22
CA LYS A 83 10.00 5.58 -1.23
C LYS A 83 9.18 6.71 -1.83
N LEU A 84 9.57 7.13 -3.02
CA LEU A 84 8.76 8.01 -3.84
C LEU A 84 7.83 7.19 -4.74
N VAL A 85 6.58 7.64 -4.88
CA VAL A 85 5.57 7.00 -5.75
C VAL A 85 6.11 6.88 -7.18
N GLU A 86 6.77 7.92 -7.65
CA GLU A 86 7.29 8.07 -9.01
C GLU A 86 8.47 7.14 -9.30
N ASP A 87 9.23 6.75 -8.26
CA ASP A 87 10.41 5.90 -8.39
C ASP A 87 10.07 4.40 -8.27
N GLU A 88 8.81 4.04 -7.99
CA GLU A 88 8.42 2.64 -7.85
C GLU A 88 8.44 1.92 -9.20
N LYS A 89 9.22 0.84 -9.28
CA LYS A 89 9.41 0.04 -10.51
C LYS A 89 8.44 -1.14 -10.58
N ASP A 90 7.93 -1.61 -9.44
CA ASP A 90 7.01 -2.74 -9.40
C ASP A 90 5.63 -2.36 -9.95
N ARG A 91 5.25 -2.96 -11.08
CA ARG A 91 3.98 -2.71 -11.75
C ARG A 91 2.76 -3.00 -10.87
N LYS A 92 2.82 -4.00 -9.98
CA LYS A 92 1.71 -4.35 -9.09
C LYS A 92 1.53 -3.28 -8.02
N ILE A 93 2.63 -2.84 -7.41
CA ILE A 93 2.59 -1.76 -6.41
C ILE A 93 2.12 -0.46 -7.04
N ARG A 94 2.59 -0.10 -8.24
CA ARG A 94 2.11 1.08 -8.97
C ARG A 94 0.61 1.03 -9.24
N LYS A 95 0.08 -0.11 -9.70
CA LYS A 95 -1.37 -0.28 -9.91
C LYS A 95 -2.14 -0.13 -8.60
N PHE A 96 -1.61 -0.65 -7.50
CA PHE A 96 -2.22 -0.56 -6.19
C PHE A 96 -2.20 0.88 -5.63
N LEU A 97 -1.07 1.59 -5.76
CA LEU A 97 -0.97 3.02 -5.42
C LEU A 97 -1.98 3.86 -6.20
N LYS A 98 -2.08 3.63 -7.52
CA LYS A 98 -3.08 4.31 -8.35
C LYS A 98 -4.51 4.01 -7.90
N PHE A 99 -4.80 2.75 -7.57
CA PHE A 99 -6.10 2.37 -7.01
C PHE A 99 -6.40 3.13 -5.70
N LEU A 100 -5.44 3.22 -4.77
CA LEU A 100 -5.58 3.98 -3.53
C LEU A 100 -5.71 5.50 -3.74
N GLU A 101 -5.11 6.01 -4.82
CA GLU A 101 -5.23 7.43 -5.18
C GLU A 101 -6.62 7.78 -5.70
N GLU A 102 -7.18 6.91 -6.55
CA GLU A 102 -8.50 7.07 -7.17
C GLU A 102 -9.66 6.70 -6.23
N ASN A 103 -9.43 5.80 -5.28
CA ASN A 103 -10.45 5.30 -4.35
C ASN A 103 -10.10 5.75 -2.93
N ASN A 104 -10.77 6.80 -2.49
CA ASN A 104 -10.60 7.41 -1.17
C ASN A 104 -11.97 7.70 -0.54
#